data_AF-A0A959NJJ5-F1
#
_entry.id   AF-A0A959NJJ5-F1
#
_cell.length_a   1.000
_cell.length_b   1.000
_cell.length_c   1.000
_cell.angle_alpha   90.00
_cell.angle_beta   90.00
_cell.angle_gamma   90.00
#
_symmetry.space_group_name_H-M   'P 1'
#
loop_
_entity.id
_entity.type
_entity.pdbx_description
1 polymer ?
#
loop_
_entity_poly.entity_id
_entity_poly.type
_entity_poly.pdbx_seq_one_letter_code
_entity_poly.pdbx_strand_id
1 'polypeptide(L)'
;MKQINTKNGIITYKEKVFTVNNKQLNIKTAKKNLLDVKKIIDSHQIKFGLIYGTLLGAIRENNFIEHDEDIDLFVLEEDKEDLLSILKEIIDLGFEVVRYDGKLLSIIRHDEYIDFYFFRKTNFFYRKCEV
;
A
#
# COMPACT_ATOMS: atom_id res chain seq x y z
N MET A 1 -15.66 -14.13 -1.61
CA MET A 1 -14.39 -13.74 -0.95
C MET A 1 -13.28 -13.91 -1.96
N LYS A 2 -12.29 -13.01 -1.98
CA LYS A 2 -11.12 -13.10 -2.86
C LYS A 2 -9.95 -13.73 -2.10
N GLN A 3 -8.98 -14.25 -2.85
CA GLN A 3 -7.81 -14.92 -2.30
C GLN A 3 -6.53 -14.40 -2.95
N ILE A 4 -5.46 -14.34 -2.16
CA ILE A 4 -4.10 -14.09 -2.59
C ILE A 4 -3.27 -15.30 -2.20
N ASN A 5 -2.66 -15.96 -3.18
CA ASN A 5 -1.69 -17.01 -2.92
C ASN A 5 -0.34 -16.34 -2.65
N THR A 6 0.25 -16.60 -1.49
CA THR A 6 1.55 -16.06 -1.08
C THR A 6 2.49 -17.24 -0.79
N LYS A 7 3.81 -16.98 -0.71
CA LYS A 7 4.80 -17.97 -0.27
C LYS A 7 4.50 -18.55 1.12
N ASN A 8 3.83 -17.78 1.99
CA ASN A 8 3.55 -18.13 3.38
C ASN A 8 2.09 -18.59 3.60
N GLY A 9 1.36 -18.91 2.53
CA GLY A 9 -0.02 -19.41 2.59
C GLY A 9 -1.03 -18.51 1.89
N ILE A 10 -2.31 -18.84 2.06
CA ILE A 10 -3.41 -18.16 1.36
C ILE A 10 -3.99 -17.06 2.26
N ILE A 11 -4.02 -15.82 1.77
CA ILE A 11 -4.74 -14.71 2.40
C ILE A 11 -6.13 -14.63 1.78
N THR A 12 -7.18 -14.77 2.59
CA THR A 12 -8.58 -14.58 2.16
C THR A 12 -9.07 -13.22 2.62
N TYR A 13 -9.73 -12.48 1.74
CA TYR A 13 -10.22 -11.14 2.04
C TYR A 13 -11.56 -10.83 1.38
N LYS A 14 -12.25 -9.81 1.91
CA LYS A 14 -13.49 -9.26 1.34
C LYS A 14 -13.15 -7.97 0.61
N GLU A 15 -13.30 -7.99 -0.71
CA GLU A 15 -13.12 -6.79 -1.52
C GLU A 15 -14.09 -5.69 -1.09
N LYS A 16 -13.59 -4.46 -0.97
CA LYS A 16 -14.41 -3.27 -0.73
C LYS A 16 -14.49 -2.45 -2.02
N VAL A 17 -15.72 -2.11 -2.41
CA VAL A 17 -15.96 -1.14 -3.48
C VAL A 17 -15.78 0.25 -2.89
N PHE A 18 -14.94 1.05 -3.53
CA PHE A 18 -14.63 2.40 -3.10
C PHE A 18 -15.76 3.29 -3.59
N THR A 19 -16.62 3.73 -2.67
CA THR A 19 -17.54 4.83 -2.95
C THR A 19 -16.77 6.12 -2.86
N VAL A 20 -16.97 7.03 -3.82
CA VAL A 20 -16.46 8.41 -3.73
C VAL A 20 -17.07 9.03 -2.48
N ASN A 21 -16.29 9.03 -1.42
CA ASN A 21 -16.60 9.72 -0.19
C ASN A 21 -15.55 10.82 -0.13
N ASN A 22 -15.97 12.08 0.06
CA ASN A 22 -15.08 13.24 0.24
C ASN A 22 -14.32 13.15 1.58
N LYS A 23 -13.73 11.99 1.88
CA LYS A 23 -13.19 11.61 3.17
C LYS A 23 -11.71 11.95 3.15
N GLN A 24 -11.35 12.91 3.99
CA GLN A 24 -9.97 13.38 4.15
C GLN A 24 -9.21 12.46 5.10
N LEU A 25 -7.91 12.31 4.88
CA LEU A 25 -7.01 11.58 5.77
C LEU A 25 -7.08 12.15 7.19
N ASN A 26 -7.24 11.26 8.18
CA ASN A 26 -6.79 11.59 9.51
C ASN A 26 -5.26 11.51 9.56
N ILE A 27 -4.58 12.65 9.42
CA ILE A 27 -3.10 12.76 9.37
C ILE A 27 -2.40 11.96 10.47
N LYS A 28 -2.93 11.97 11.71
CA LYS A 28 -2.32 11.23 12.83
C LYS A 28 -2.42 9.71 12.62
N THR A 29 -3.60 9.22 12.25
CA THR A 29 -3.84 7.81 11.96
C THR A 29 -3.06 7.36 10.73
N ALA A 30 -3.09 8.14 9.65
CA ALA A 30 -2.35 7.90 8.42
C ALA A 30 -0.84 7.75 8.68
N LYS A 31 -0.25 8.72 9.40
CA LYS A 31 1.16 8.68 9.79
C LYS A 31 1.49 7.45 10.62
N LYS A 32 0.65 7.10 11.60
CA LYS A 32 0.85 5.91 12.42
C LYS A 32 0.78 4.63 11.57
N ASN A 33 -0.20 4.53 10.68
CA ASN A 33 -0.36 3.40 9.78
C ASN A 33 0.85 3.22 8.86
N LEU A 34 1.31 4.30 8.22
CA LEU A 34 2.50 4.27 7.39
C LEU A 34 3.75 3.83 8.17
N LEU A 35 3.96 4.35 9.38
CA LEU A 35 5.13 4.00 10.20
C LEU A 35 5.08 2.55 10.70
N ASP A 36 3.90 2.03 11.06
CA ASP A 36 3.76 0.65 11.50
C ASP A 36 4.00 -0.34 10.35
N VAL A 37 3.45 -0.06 9.17
CA VAL A 37 3.69 -0.86 7.96
C VAL A 37 5.14 -0.78 7.53
N LYS A 38 5.74 0.42 7.56
CA LYS A 38 7.18 0.61 7.28
C LYS A 38 8.05 -0.29 8.16
N LYS A 39 7.77 -0.40 9.45
CA LYS A 39 8.58 -1.24 10.37
C LYS A 39 8.61 -2.71 9.94
N ILE A 40 7.47 -3.26 9.50
CA ILE A 40 7.43 -4.62 8.97
C ILE A 40 8.19 -4.68 7.64
N ILE A 41 7.90 -3.79 6.70
CA ILE A 41 8.56 -3.81 5.38
C ILE A 41 10.09 -3.70 5.52
N ASP A 42 10.59 -2.84 6.42
CA ASP A 42 12.01 -2.68 6.73
C ASP A 42 12.63 -3.96 7.33
N SER A 43 11.91 -4.69 8.22
CA SER A 43 12.45 -5.91 8.83
C SER A 43 12.63 -7.04 7.82
N HIS A 44 11.95 -6.97 6.68
CA HIS A 44 12.09 -7.89 5.56
C HIS A 44 12.95 -7.34 4.41
N GLN A 45 13.58 -6.17 4.60
CA GLN A 45 14.48 -5.53 3.62
C GLN A 45 13.81 -5.22 2.26
N ILE A 46 12.49 -5.09 2.25
CA ILE A 46 11.71 -4.77 1.05
C ILE A 46 11.81 -3.26 0.80
N LYS A 47 12.09 -2.88 -0.44
CA LYS A 47 12.19 -1.47 -0.82
C LYS A 47 10.84 -0.96 -1.29
N PHE A 48 10.48 0.21 -0.81
CA PHE A 48 9.34 0.98 -1.29
C PHE A 48 9.69 2.46 -1.30
N GLY A 49 8.86 3.28 -1.92
CA GLY A 49 8.91 4.72 -1.76
C GLY A 49 7.54 5.36 -1.89
N LEU A 50 7.47 6.64 -1.54
CA LEU A 50 6.24 7.43 -1.67
C LEU A 50 6.02 7.81 -3.14
N ILE A 51 4.77 7.84 -3.58
CA ILE A 51 4.39 8.38 -4.90
C ILE A 51 3.18 9.32 -4.80
N TYR A 52 2.77 9.88 -5.94
CA TYR A 52 1.56 10.72 -6.10
C TYR A 52 1.41 11.80 -5.01
N GLY A 53 0.21 11.92 -4.42
CA GLY A 53 -0.12 12.94 -3.43
C GLY A 53 0.73 12.81 -2.16
N THR A 54 1.01 11.58 -1.75
CA THR A 54 1.85 11.29 -0.57
C THR A 54 3.29 11.79 -0.73
N LEU A 55 3.93 11.56 -1.89
CA LEU A 55 5.27 12.10 -2.17
C LEU A 55 5.25 13.63 -2.27
N LEU A 56 4.26 14.18 -2.98
CA LEU A 56 4.13 15.62 -3.15
C LEU A 56 3.97 16.33 -1.81
N GLY A 57 3.11 15.82 -0.92
CA GLY A 57 2.92 16.33 0.43
C GLY A 57 4.23 16.30 1.22
N ALA A 58 4.93 15.16 1.20
CA ALA A 58 6.17 15.00 1.96
C ALA A 58 7.22 16.07 1.61
N ILE A 59 7.29 16.51 0.35
CA ILE A 59 8.21 17.56 -0.10
C ILE A 59 7.63 18.97 0.07
N ARG A 60 6.37 19.19 -0.33
CA ARG A 60 5.75 20.52 -0.40
C ARG A 60 5.29 21.02 0.97
N GLU A 61 4.70 20.14 1.77
CA GLU A 61 4.05 20.48 3.04
C GLU A 61 4.85 19.98 4.25
N ASN A 62 5.92 19.21 4.01
CA ASN A 62 6.63 18.43 5.04
C ASN A 62 5.68 17.50 5.82
N ASN A 63 4.58 17.08 5.20
CA ASN A 63 3.50 16.29 5.79
C ASN A 63 2.59 15.67 4.70
N PHE A 64 1.52 14.98 5.06
CA PHE A 64 0.46 14.64 4.10
C PHE A 64 -0.28 15.89 3.63
N ILE A 65 -0.85 15.83 2.43
CA ILE A 65 -1.77 16.84 1.91
C ILE A 65 -3.08 16.77 2.71
N GLU A 66 -3.56 17.89 3.26
CA GLU A 66 -4.71 17.89 4.20
C GLU A 66 -6.00 17.31 3.62
N HIS A 67 -6.19 17.38 2.30
CA HIS A 67 -7.38 16.91 1.60
C HIS A 67 -7.14 15.64 0.77
N ASP A 68 -5.99 14.97 0.89
CA ASP A 68 -5.78 13.64 0.31
C ASP A 68 -6.64 12.60 1.05
N GLU A 69 -6.91 11.48 0.39
CA GLU A 69 -7.82 10.44 0.89
C GLU A 69 -7.09 9.15 1.33
N ASP A 70 -5.85 8.96 0.88
CA ASP A 70 -5.08 7.72 0.99
C ASP A 70 -3.55 7.94 1.05
N ILE A 71 -2.82 6.83 1.22
CA ILE A 71 -1.35 6.81 1.26
C ILE A 71 -0.85 5.99 0.07
N ASP A 72 -0.09 6.60 -0.82
CA ASP A 72 0.41 5.97 -2.03
C ASP A 72 1.87 5.56 -1.92
N LEU A 73 2.13 4.27 -2.07
CA LEU A 73 3.47 3.68 -2.08
C LEU A 73 3.74 2.96 -3.40
N PHE A 74 4.96 3.07 -3.91
CA PHE A 74 5.44 2.18 -4.97
C PHE A 74 6.30 1.06 -4.41
N VAL A 75 6.18 -0.11 -5.02
CA VAL A 75 7.05 -1.28 -4.80
C VAL A 75 7.47 -1.81 -6.17
N LEU A 76 8.69 -2.34 -6.27
CA LEU A 76 9.16 -2.94 -7.51
C LEU A 76 8.49 -4.31 -7.72
N GLU A 77 8.14 -4.66 -8.96
CA GLU A 77 7.49 -5.96 -9.25
C GLU A 77 8.35 -7.14 -8.76
N GLU A 78 9.68 -7.02 -8.78
CA GLU A 78 10.58 -8.05 -8.24
C GLU A 78 10.45 -8.27 -6.72
N ASP A 79 10.03 -7.27 -5.96
CA ASP A 79 9.87 -7.34 -4.49
C ASP A 79 8.42 -7.66 -4.09
N LYS A 80 7.50 -7.76 -5.06
CA LYS A 80 6.07 -7.96 -4.82
C LYS A 80 5.77 -9.24 -4.06
N GLU A 81 6.36 -10.36 -4.46
CA GLU A 81 6.11 -11.65 -3.79
C GLU A 81 6.57 -11.63 -2.33
N ASP A 82 7.64 -10.90 -2.02
CA ASP A 82 8.12 -10.75 -0.66
C ASP A 82 7.19 -9.86 0.15
N LEU A 83 6.67 -8.77 -0.42
CA LEU A 83 5.60 -7.97 0.20
C LEU A 83 4.33 -8.78 0.46
N LEU A 84 3.90 -9.60 -0.51
CA LEU A 84 2.72 -10.45 -0.32
C LEU A 84 2.94 -11.49 0.78
N SER A 85 4.16 -12.01 0.92
CA SER A 85 4.50 -13.00 1.95
C SER A 85 4.38 -12.47 3.38
N ILE A 86 4.48 -11.16 3.59
CA ILE A 86 4.37 -10.51 4.91
C ILE A 86 2.98 -9.95 5.20
N LEU A 87 2.00 -10.16 4.31
CA LEU A 87 0.63 -9.69 4.50
C LEU A 87 0.00 -10.20 5.80
N LYS A 88 0.35 -11.40 6.24
CA LYS A 88 -0.15 -11.96 7.49
C LYS A 88 0.26 -11.10 8.70
N GLU A 89 1.50 -10.63 8.75
CA GLU A 89 1.99 -9.76 9.82
C GLU A 89 1.31 -8.39 9.79
N ILE A 90 1.09 -7.85 8.59
CA ILE A 90 0.32 -6.61 8.39
C ILE A 90 -1.12 -6.78 8.89
N ILE A 91 -1.76 -7.92 8.58
CA ILE A 91 -3.11 -8.24 9.06
C ILE A 91 -3.14 -8.40 10.58
N ASP A 92 -2.13 -9.03 11.18
CA ASP A 92 -2.03 -9.21 12.64
C ASP A 92 -1.82 -7.88 13.38
N LEU A 93 -1.33 -6.83 12.70
CA LEU A 93 -1.36 -5.44 13.18
C LEU A 93 -2.73 -4.74 13.07
N GLY A 94 -3.76 -5.46 12.64
CA GLY A 94 -5.14 -4.96 12.52
C GLY A 94 -5.48 -4.32 11.18
N PHE A 95 -4.67 -4.53 10.14
CA PHE A 95 -5.04 -4.14 8.78
C PHE A 95 -5.95 -5.18 8.11
N GLU A 96 -6.77 -4.72 7.17
CA GLU A 96 -7.54 -5.56 6.27
C GLU A 96 -7.03 -5.39 4.85
N VAL A 97 -6.86 -6.48 4.11
CA VAL A 97 -6.70 -6.42 2.64
C VAL A 97 -8.06 -6.17 2.02
N VAL A 98 -8.16 -5.18 1.13
CA VAL A 98 -9.45 -4.74 0.56
C VAL A 98 -9.47 -4.68 -0.96
N ARG A 99 -8.30 -4.68 -1.61
CA ARG A 99 -8.16 -4.78 -3.06
C ARG A 99 -6.84 -5.46 -3.40
N TYR A 100 -6.87 -6.38 -4.37
CA TYR A 100 -5.67 -6.89 -5.02
C TYR A 100 -6.03 -7.43 -6.41
N ASP A 101 -5.35 -6.93 -7.45
CA ASP A 101 -5.53 -7.36 -8.84
C ASP A 101 -4.21 -7.76 -9.54
N GLY A 102 -3.12 -7.84 -8.77
CA GLY A 102 -1.78 -8.11 -9.27
C GLY A 102 -0.99 -6.86 -9.66
N LYS A 103 -1.62 -5.70 -9.82
CA LYS A 103 -0.95 -4.42 -10.15
C LYS A 103 -1.03 -3.41 -9.01
N LEU A 104 -2.12 -3.49 -8.25
CA LEU A 104 -2.39 -2.71 -7.05
C LEU A 104 -2.74 -3.65 -5.90
N LEU A 105 -2.23 -3.36 -4.72
CA LEU A 105 -2.68 -3.92 -3.44
C LEU A 105 -3.12 -2.77 -2.54
N SER A 106 -4.34 -2.82 -2.04
CA SER A 106 -4.85 -1.85 -1.06
C SER A 106 -5.09 -2.54 0.28
N ILE A 107 -4.55 -1.97 1.35
CA ILE A 107 -4.83 -2.33 2.73
C ILE A 107 -5.48 -1.16 3.46
N ILE A 108 -6.30 -1.45 4.48
CA ILE A 108 -6.98 -0.41 5.27
C ILE A 108 -6.84 -0.71 6.76
N ARG A 109 -6.68 0.33 7.57
CA ARG A 109 -6.81 0.25 9.04
C ARG A 109 -7.34 1.56 9.59
N HIS A 110 -8.36 1.49 10.44
CA HIS A 110 -9.03 2.68 11.00
C HIS A 110 -9.49 3.66 9.91
N ASP A 111 -10.10 3.13 8.85
CA ASP A 111 -10.60 3.87 7.69
C ASP A 111 -9.53 4.55 6.81
N GLU A 112 -8.23 4.42 7.11
CA GLU A 112 -7.15 4.96 6.26
C GLU A 112 -6.56 3.89 5.34
N TYR A 113 -6.51 4.19 4.04
CA TYR A 113 -5.97 3.31 3.01
C TYR A 113 -4.46 3.49 2.83
N ILE A 114 -3.79 2.39 2.53
CA ILE A 114 -2.44 2.38 1.97
C ILE A 114 -2.48 1.55 0.69
N ASP A 115 -2.10 2.19 -0.41
CA ASP A 115 -2.07 1.62 -1.75
C ASP A 115 -0.61 1.33 -2.14
N PHE A 116 -0.39 0.09 -2.61
CA PHE A 116 0.88 -0.39 -3.10
C PHE A 116 0.80 -0.62 -4.61
N TYR A 117 1.44 0.27 -5.34
CA TYR A 117 1.55 0.24 -6.79
C TYR A 117 2.78 -0.57 -7.20
N PHE A 118 2.60 -1.61 -8.00
CA PHE A 118 3.71 -2.43 -8.47
C PHE A 118 4.27 -1.90 -9.80
N PHE A 119 5.58 -1.61 -9.80
CA PHE A 119 6.29 -1.07 -10.96
C PHE A 119 7.14 -2.14 -11.64
N ARG A 120 6.68 -2.58 -12.81
CA ARG A 120 7.38 -3.58 -13.63
C ARG A 120 8.47 -2.98 -14.49
N LYS A 121 9.54 -3.74 -14.71
CA LYS A 121 10.55 -3.41 -15.73
C LYS A 121 9.90 -3.48 -17.10
N THR A 122 10.26 -2.54 -17.96
CA THR A 122 9.95 -2.62 -19.38
C THR A 122 11.19 -3.05 -20.15
N ASN A 123 11.04 -3.35 -21.44
CA ASN A 123 12.19 -3.61 -22.32
C ASN A 123 13.07 -2.36 -22.56
N PHE A 124 12.65 -1.21 -22.04
CA PHE A 124 13.37 0.05 -22.06
C PHE A 124 13.91 0.37 -20.65
N PHE A 125 14.80 1.35 -20.52
CA PHE A 125 15.41 1.75 -19.23
C PHE A 125 14.44 2.47 -18.26
N TYR A 126 13.13 2.26 -18.37
CA TYR A 126 12.12 2.80 -17.45
C TYR A 126 11.20 1.69 -16.92
N ARG A 127 10.52 1.99 -15.80
CA ARG A 127 9.53 1.13 -15.17
C ARG A 127 8.12 1.66 -15.43
N LYS A 128 7.14 0.77 -15.52
CA LYS A 128 5.74 1.12 -15.76
C LYS A 128 4.86 0.55 -14.66
N CYS A 129 3.86 1.31 -14.25
CA CYS A 129 2.72 0.83 -13.48
C CYS A 129 1.48 0.88 -14.40
N GLU A 130 0.59 -0.12 -14.32
CA GLU A 130 -0.56 -0.27 -15.23
C GLU A 130 -1.90 -0.30 -14.50
N VAL A 131 -1.94 0.33 -13.33
CA VAL A 131 -3.14 0.55 -12.52
C VAL A 131 -4.06 1.54 -13.23
#